data_AF-A0A2N6NW23-F1
#
_entry.id   AF-A0A2N6NW23-F1
#
_cell.length_a   1.000
_cell.length_b   1.000
_cell.length_c   1.000
_cell.angle_alpha   90.00
_cell.angle_beta   90.00
_cell.angle_gamma   90.00
#
_symmetry.space_group_name_H-M   'P 1'
#
loop_
_entity.id
_entity.type
_entity.pdbx_description
1 polymer ?
#
loop_
_entity_poly.entity_id
_entity_poly.type
_entity_poly.pdbx_seq_one_letter_code
_entity_poly.pdbx_strand_id
1 'polypeptide(L)'
;MKHLAFLLAAASVFVSQAHADSLHIEYAEPLDLPESSAQVDTQDAAVIVDRAIDAAPSGYIPSSSACPDPPPTIRSGSTIGPDEKAWLPKRRKETIPYMRRLLKRLAITGFDSEKYFSNVTHNSTKLPNIAIAISGGGYRAMVGGAGAIAAWDARSAGSEERGNLGGLLQSATYISGLSGGDWLVGSLYYSVRGYYTEIFNEVEAKSKASFNVSASDYWGRMLAYQMVNASNGGPGYTWSSIANDGDFSAGKTPMPFLLANGRSLTKTTIASTNSTVYEFTPWELGSSDPTLSGWVPLRYVGTVFKNGQVADQDKCVTGFDNAGFVMGTTSSIYTQSISYLKDNNKKYVPGDVPEFAIKTAAKLISALSDSNSYDIAEWSPNPFRGFNTATNRNANNSRLNLVDGGEDAQNIPFHPHLLPDRDVDVIFSYDSSSDTEYGWPDGSALVATYERSQQSAFKDTPFPSVPDKNTMRNLGFNTRPTFFGCNATNFTAHGSDVAPLVVWLPNHPYVYDGNLTTFTWTVNDGERAAIIDNGWAVATQLNATRDTEWPACVACAILARSFYRANATVPAQCTKCYDRYCWKGNTNTTTPRGPYDPTYYGKPIIVNDNAAVGRVPVATSQLLTAMLFVTMVLVL
;
A
#
# COMPACT_ATOMS: atom_id res chain seq x y z
N MET A 1 -17.48 23.37 13.53
CA MET A 1 -18.14 23.23 12.21
C MET A 1 -17.33 22.22 11.36
N LYS A 2 -17.35 20.88 11.45
CA LYS A 2 -18.20 19.79 11.98
C LYS A 2 -19.44 19.31 11.18
N HIS A 3 -19.76 19.85 9.98
CA HIS A 3 -21.07 19.57 9.35
C HIS A 3 -21.09 18.93 7.94
N LEU A 4 -20.00 18.29 7.46
CA LEU A 4 -20.08 17.48 6.22
C LEU A 4 -19.70 15.99 6.38
N ALA A 5 -19.15 15.60 7.54
CA ALA A 5 -19.13 14.20 7.98
C ALA A 5 -20.54 13.62 8.20
N PHE A 6 -21.56 14.49 8.28
CA PHE A 6 -22.96 14.17 8.52
C PHE A 6 -23.71 13.52 7.35
N LEU A 7 -23.15 13.51 6.13
CA LEU A 7 -23.80 12.92 4.94
C LEU A 7 -23.40 11.46 4.67
N LEU A 8 -22.33 10.96 5.32
CA LEU A 8 -21.88 9.56 5.19
C LEU A 8 -22.13 8.72 6.45
N ALA A 9 -22.32 9.35 7.60
CA ALA A 9 -22.76 8.70 8.81
C ALA A 9 -24.05 9.38 9.25
N ALA A 10 -25.19 8.74 9.00
CA ALA A 10 -26.23 8.87 9.98
C ALA A 10 -26.52 7.50 10.57
N ALA A 11 -26.37 7.48 11.89
CA ALA A 11 -26.82 6.51 12.87
C ALA A 11 -26.16 6.97 14.18
N SER A 12 -26.61 8.11 14.72
CA SER A 12 -26.69 8.43 16.16
C SER A 12 -26.78 9.95 16.37
N VAL A 13 -27.96 10.40 16.78
CA VAL A 13 -28.23 11.74 17.32
C VAL A 13 -28.25 11.62 18.86
N PHE A 14 -28.06 12.77 19.53
CA PHE A 14 -28.17 13.10 20.96
C PHE A 14 -26.79 13.20 21.66
N VAL A 15 -26.38 14.27 22.39
CA VAL A 15 -27.05 15.46 22.96
C VAL A 15 -26.00 16.58 23.22
N SER A 16 -26.54 17.77 23.51
CA SER A 16 -26.02 19.14 23.63
C SER A 16 -24.99 19.50 24.71
N GLN A 17 -24.30 20.63 24.43
CA GLN A 17 -23.83 21.73 25.31
C GLN A 17 -23.65 21.49 26.82
N ALA A 18 -22.43 21.72 27.33
CA ALA A 18 -22.22 22.34 28.64
C ALA A 18 -20.87 23.07 28.67
N HIS A 19 -20.84 24.13 29.49
CA HIS A 19 -19.83 25.17 29.58
C HIS A 19 -18.55 24.70 30.27
N ALA A 20 -17.51 25.54 30.13
CA ALA A 20 -16.27 25.48 30.88
C ALA A 20 -16.52 25.45 32.39
N ASP A 21 -15.87 24.51 33.09
CA ASP A 21 -15.34 24.73 34.42
C ASP A 21 -14.17 23.75 34.67
N SER A 22 -13.15 24.30 35.31
CA SER A 22 -11.92 23.65 35.77
C SER A 22 -12.18 22.48 36.72
N LEU A 23 -11.46 21.36 36.59
CA LEU A 23 -11.38 20.36 37.65
C LEU A 23 -10.01 19.67 37.74
N HIS A 24 -9.50 19.69 38.97
CA HIS A 24 -8.25 19.16 39.47
C HIS A 24 -8.15 17.62 39.33
N ILE A 25 -6.94 17.14 39.04
CA ILE A 25 -6.55 15.73 39.13
C ILE A 25 -5.96 15.51 40.54
N GLU A 26 -6.58 14.65 41.35
CA GLU A 26 -5.97 14.10 42.55
C GLU A 26 -5.05 12.95 42.17
N TYR A 27 -3.77 13.06 42.53
CA TYR A 27 -2.78 11.99 42.43
C TYR A 27 -2.83 11.13 43.70
N ALA A 28 -2.92 9.81 43.54
CA ALA A 28 -2.51 8.90 44.60
C ALA A 28 -0.99 8.68 44.50
N GLU A 29 -0.25 8.98 45.57
CA GLU A 29 1.20 8.84 45.65
C GLU A 29 1.67 7.39 45.44
N PRO A 30 2.69 7.15 44.58
CA PRO A 30 3.36 5.87 44.46
C PRO A 30 4.62 5.81 45.36
N LEU A 31 4.80 4.66 46.02
CA LEU A 31 6.07 4.26 46.62
C LEU A 31 7.13 4.06 45.51
N ASP A 32 8.12 4.94 45.54
CA ASP A 32 9.46 4.92 44.93
C ASP A 32 9.80 3.78 43.94
N LEU A 33 9.76 4.09 42.64
CA LEU A 33 10.65 3.52 41.62
C LEU A 33 11.11 4.65 40.68
N PRO A 34 12.39 4.70 40.29
CA PRO A 34 12.98 5.84 39.60
C PRO A 34 12.41 6.01 38.18
N GLU A 35 12.00 7.25 37.88
CA GLU A 35 11.64 7.71 36.54
C GLU A 35 12.80 7.48 35.55
N SER A 36 12.50 6.83 34.42
CA SER A 36 13.19 7.15 33.16
C SER A 36 12.15 7.43 32.08
N SER A 37 12.10 8.71 31.72
CA SER A 37 11.34 9.39 30.68
C SER A 37 11.05 8.58 29.40
N ALA A 38 9.78 8.52 29.03
CA ALA A 38 9.33 8.41 27.64
C ALA A 38 8.02 9.18 27.45
N GLN A 39 8.03 10.48 27.77
CA GLN A 39 7.14 11.41 27.08
C GLN A 39 7.84 11.81 25.79
N VAL A 40 7.28 11.37 24.65
CA VAL A 40 7.67 11.89 23.34
C VAL A 40 7.13 13.32 23.27
N ASP A 41 7.97 14.28 23.64
CA ASP A 41 7.74 15.70 23.40
C ASP A 41 7.69 15.93 21.88
N THR A 42 6.59 16.51 21.40
CA THR A 42 6.30 16.74 19.98
C THR A 42 7.00 17.99 19.42
N GLN A 43 8.12 18.41 20.02
CA GLN A 43 8.89 19.58 19.56
C GLN A 43 9.81 19.33 18.36
N ASP A 44 10.03 18.10 17.91
CA ASP A 44 10.89 17.79 16.75
C ASP A 44 10.14 17.65 15.40
N ALA A 45 9.05 18.39 15.19
CA ALA A 45 8.45 18.58 13.86
C ALA A 45 9.30 19.48 12.93
N ALA A 46 10.60 19.60 13.19
CA ALA A 46 11.50 20.57 12.60
C ALA A 46 12.49 19.96 11.58
N VAL A 47 12.08 18.96 10.78
CA VAL A 47 12.68 18.72 9.45
C VAL A 47 11.64 18.05 8.52
N ILE A 48 10.60 18.79 8.11
CA ILE A 48 9.77 18.38 6.97
C ILE A 48 10.58 18.68 5.71
N VAL A 49 11.06 17.64 5.03
CA VAL A 49 11.73 17.76 3.72
C VAL A 49 10.67 17.58 2.64
N ASP A 50 10.45 18.59 1.80
CA ASP A 50 9.65 18.44 0.58
C ASP A 50 10.38 17.52 -0.40
N ARG A 51 9.73 16.42 -0.79
CA ARG A 51 10.32 15.36 -1.64
C ARG A 51 9.71 15.27 -3.04
N ALA A 52 8.96 16.28 -3.46
CA ALA A 52 8.36 16.40 -4.78
C ALA A 52 8.10 17.89 -5.10
N ILE A 53 7.98 18.22 -6.39
CA ILE A 53 7.85 19.62 -6.85
C ILE A 53 6.53 19.84 -7.61
N ASP A 54 5.97 21.05 -7.49
CA ASP A 54 4.82 21.50 -8.28
C ASP A 54 5.24 21.70 -9.74
N ALA A 55 5.12 20.64 -10.55
CA ALA A 55 5.65 20.59 -11.90
C ALA A 55 4.59 20.64 -13.01
N ALA A 56 3.30 20.51 -12.68
CA ALA A 56 2.25 20.60 -13.69
C ALA A 56 2.07 22.06 -14.15
N PRO A 57 2.05 22.34 -15.46
CA PRO A 57 1.98 23.72 -15.96
C PRO A 57 0.70 24.48 -15.58
N SER A 58 -0.38 23.79 -15.24
CA SER A 58 -1.69 24.38 -14.95
C SER A 58 -2.45 23.64 -13.84
N GLY A 59 -1.75 23.25 -12.76
CA GLY A 59 -2.37 22.54 -11.65
C GLY A 59 -3.00 21.21 -12.10
N TYR A 60 -4.28 20.99 -11.77
CA TYR A 60 -4.99 19.74 -12.10
C TYR A 60 -5.39 19.62 -13.59
N ILE A 61 -5.26 20.68 -14.38
CA ILE A 61 -5.63 20.68 -15.80
C ILE A 61 -4.42 20.21 -16.61
N PRO A 62 -4.48 19.07 -17.31
CA PRO A 62 -3.39 18.64 -18.18
C PRO A 62 -3.14 19.67 -19.28
N SER A 63 -1.88 19.90 -19.61
CA SER A 63 -1.46 20.96 -20.53
C SER A 63 -0.79 20.38 -21.78
N SER A 64 -1.16 20.90 -22.96
CA SER A 64 -0.55 20.54 -24.25
C SER A 64 0.69 21.39 -24.52
N SER A 65 1.77 20.76 -24.98
CA SER A 65 3.01 21.41 -25.41
C SER A 65 3.70 20.60 -26.51
N ALA A 66 4.68 21.20 -27.19
CA ALA A 66 5.50 20.49 -28.16
C ALA A 66 6.25 19.33 -27.49
N CYS A 67 6.32 18.17 -28.16
CA CYS A 67 7.09 17.03 -27.65
C CYS A 67 8.61 17.36 -27.64
N PRO A 68 9.40 16.78 -26.72
CA PRO A 68 10.86 16.88 -26.78
C PRO A 68 11.40 16.24 -28.07
N ASP A 69 12.61 16.61 -28.49
CA ASP A 69 13.31 16.02 -29.64
C ASP A 69 14.49 15.16 -29.16
N PRO A 70 14.48 13.82 -29.38
CA PRO A 70 13.47 13.06 -30.11
C PRO A 70 12.17 12.85 -29.29
N PRO A 71 11.02 12.69 -29.98
CA PRO A 71 9.74 12.47 -29.33
C PRO A 71 9.74 11.16 -28.51
N PRO A 72 9.01 11.12 -27.39
CA PRO A 72 8.98 9.94 -26.52
C PRO A 72 8.35 8.73 -27.24
N THR A 73 8.96 7.55 -27.09
CA THR A 73 8.50 6.29 -27.70
C THR A 73 8.18 5.24 -26.63
N ILE A 74 7.20 4.36 -26.88
CA ILE A 74 6.94 3.20 -26.02
C ILE A 74 8.14 2.24 -26.10
N ARG A 75 8.74 1.92 -24.95
CA ARG A 75 9.85 0.95 -24.83
C ARG A 75 9.30 -0.45 -24.61
N SER A 76 10.01 -1.47 -25.11
CA SER A 76 9.72 -2.87 -24.76
C SER A 76 9.92 -3.10 -23.26
N GLY A 77 8.93 -3.68 -22.59
CA GLY A 77 8.92 -3.93 -21.15
C GLY A 77 9.72 -5.12 -20.65
N SER A 78 10.56 -5.70 -21.49
CA SER A 78 11.43 -6.82 -21.12
C SER A 78 12.52 -6.43 -20.12
N THR A 79 12.79 -5.14 -19.94
CA THR A 79 13.85 -4.63 -19.06
C THR A 79 13.43 -3.37 -18.31
N ILE A 80 14.21 -2.91 -17.32
CA ILE A 80 14.01 -1.61 -16.65
C ILE A 80 14.39 -0.41 -17.54
N GLY A 81 13.80 0.77 -17.27
CA GLY A 81 14.02 1.99 -18.03
C GLY A 81 15.46 2.52 -17.92
N PRO A 82 15.94 3.33 -18.88
CA PRO A 82 17.30 3.89 -18.87
C PRO A 82 17.56 4.78 -17.64
N ASP A 83 16.55 5.53 -17.18
CA ASP A 83 16.68 6.40 -16.02
C ASP A 83 16.80 5.61 -14.71
N GLU A 84 15.95 4.58 -14.52
CA GLU A 84 16.09 3.64 -13.39
C GLU A 84 17.45 2.94 -13.43
N LYS A 85 17.87 2.49 -14.61
CA LYS A 85 19.16 1.82 -14.80
C LYS A 85 20.34 2.74 -14.47
N ALA A 86 20.24 4.03 -14.78
CA ALA A 86 21.24 5.04 -14.43
C ALA A 86 21.18 5.45 -12.94
N TRP A 87 19.99 5.36 -12.34
CA TRP A 87 19.74 5.70 -10.95
C TRP A 87 20.23 4.64 -9.97
N LEU A 88 20.04 3.37 -10.29
CA LEU A 88 20.35 2.24 -9.41
C LEU A 88 21.78 2.23 -8.83
N PRO A 89 22.85 2.47 -9.63
CA PRO A 89 24.20 2.55 -9.08
C PRO A 89 24.38 3.67 -8.06
N LYS A 90 23.67 4.80 -8.22
CA LYS A 90 23.68 5.91 -7.26
C LYS A 90 23.00 5.50 -5.96
N ARG A 91 21.78 4.93 -6.04
CA ARG A 91 21.04 4.43 -4.87
C ARG A 91 21.83 3.41 -4.08
N ARG A 92 22.40 2.43 -4.78
CA ARG A 92 23.19 1.35 -4.15
C ARG A 92 24.42 1.86 -3.42
N LYS A 93 24.97 3.02 -3.79
CA LYS A 93 26.08 3.64 -3.07
C LYS A 93 25.61 4.31 -1.77
N GLU A 94 24.49 5.02 -1.81
CA GLU A 94 23.91 5.73 -0.65
C GLU A 94 23.38 4.78 0.43
N THR A 95 22.94 3.58 0.06
CA THR A 95 22.42 2.59 1.03
C THR A 95 23.52 1.95 1.87
N ILE A 96 24.78 1.92 1.40
CA ILE A 96 25.93 1.27 2.06
C ILE A 96 26.10 1.68 3.54
N PRO A 97 26.22 2.99 3.89
CA PRO A 97 26.46 3.38 5.28
C PRO A 97 25.32 2.96 6.21
N TYR A 98 24.07 3.01 5.75
CA TYR A 98 22.90 2.60 6.54
C TYR A 98 22.84 1.08 6.71
N MET A 99 23.10 0.32 5.64
CA MET A 99 23.17 -1.14 5.71
C MET A 99 24.29 -1.62 6.65
N ARG A 100 25.46 -0.99 6.61
CA ARG A 100 26.58 -1.32 7.52
C ARG A 100 26.19 -1.10 8.98
N ARG A 101 25.63 0.08 9.31
CA ARG A 101 25.19 0.39 10.69
C ARG A 101 24.08 -0.56 11.16
N LEU A 102 23.09 -0.80 10.31
CA LEU A 102 22.00 -1.74 10.59
C LEU A 102 22.55 -3.14 10.86
N LEU A 103 23.29 -3.73 9.92
CA LEU A 103 23.79 -5.11 10.04
C LEU A 103 24.82 -5.30 11.16
N LYS A 104 25.61 -4.27 11.47
CA LYS A 104 26.48 -4.28 12.66
C LYS A 104 25.65 -4.32 13.95
N ARG A 105 24.55 -3.56 14.04
CA ARG A 105 23.67 -3.54 15.21
C ARG A 105 22.83 -4.82 15.35
N LEU A 106 22.40 -5.42 14.23
CA LEU A 106 21.70 -6.71 14.24
C LEU A 106 22.59 -7.87 14.72
N ALA A 107 23.92 -7.66 14.78
CA ALA A 107 24.89 -8.48 15.50
C ALA A 107 24.74 -10.00 15.26
N ILE A 108 24.76 -10.41 13.99
CA ILE A 108 24.64 -11.81 13.60
C ILE A 108 25.81 -12.62 14.16
N THR A 109 25.53 -13.54 15.08
CA THR A 109 26.55 -14.40 15.71
C THR A 109 27.36 -15.16 14.65
N GLY A 110 28.69 -14.97 14.67
CA GLY A 110 29.62 -15.65 13.76
C GLY A 110 29.72 -15.05 12.35
N PHE A 111 29.08 -13.91 12.09
CA PHE A 111 29.20 -13.19 10.81
C PHE A 111 29.78 -11.79 11.01
N ASP A 112 30.92 -11.54 10.37
CA ASP A 112 31.56 -10.22 10.35
C ASP A 112 30.99 -9.41 9.18
N SER A 113 29.92 -8.66 9.46
CA SER A 113 29.25 -7.80 8.49
C SER A 113 30.19 -6.73 7.93
N GLU A 114 31.09 -6.18 8.76
CA GLU A 114 32.04 -5.15 8.34
C GLU A 114 33.07 -5.72 7.36
N LYS A 115 33.61 -6.92 7.61
CA LYS A 115 34.49 -7.63 6.67
C LYS A 115 33.76 -7.99 5.37
N TYR A 116 32.51 -8.42 5.45
CA TYR A 116 31.69 -8.70 4.27
C TYR A 116 31.54 -7.44 3.39
N PHE A 117 31.07 -6.32 3.94
CA PHE A 117 30.92 -5.08 3.18
C PHE A 117 32.25 -4.55 2.65
N SER A 118 33.34 -4.71 3.40
CA SER A 118 34.67 -4.30 2.92
C SER A 118 35.10 -5.07 1.64
N ASN A 119 34.62 -6.30 1.46
CA ASN A 119 34.89 -7.10 0.26
C ASN A 119 33.93 -6.82 -0.90
N VAL A 120 32.67 -6.47 -0.63
CA VAL A 120 31.64 -6.32 -1.68
C VAL A 120 31.31 -4.87 -2.08
N THR A 121 31.75 -3.87 -1.30
CA THR A 121 31.45 -2.44 -1.57
C THR A 121 32.06 -1.90 -2.87
N HIS A 122 33.07 -2.57 -3.41
CA HIS A 122 33.65 -2.25 -4.73
C HIS A 122 32.81 -2.76 -5.91
N ASN A 123 31.76 -3.54 -5.65
CA ASN A 123 30.86 -4.07 -6.67
C ASN A 123 29.40 -3.93 -6.24
N SER A 124 28.71 -2.92 -6.78
CA SER A 124 27.32 -2.59 -6.43
C SER A 124 26.30 -3.67 -6.82
N THR A 125 26.63 -4.65 -7.67
CA THR A 125 25.74 -5.79 -7.94
C THR A 125 25.83 -6.90 -6.89
N LYS A 126 26.83 -6.85 -6.00
CA LYS A 126 27.01 -7.82 -4.90
C LYS A 126 26.49 -7.31 -3.56
N LEU A 127 25.99 -6.07 -3.51
CA LEU A 127 25.37 -5.49 -2.32
C LEU A 127 23.93 -6.01 -2.18
N PRO A 128 23.45 -6.28 -0.95
CA PRO A 128 22.04 -6.60 -0.72
C PRO A 128 21.12 -5.52 -1.28
N ASN A 129 20.09 -5.93 -2.02
CA ASN A 129 19.11 -5.05 -2.63
C ASN A 129 17.77 -5.22 -1.91
N ILE A 130 17.35 -4.23 -1.13
CA ILE A 130 16.21 -4.34 -0.20
C ILE A 130 14.98 -3.63 -0.78
N ALA A 131 13.79 -4.24 -0.66
CA ALA A 131 12.51 -3.62 -1.00
C ALA A 131 11.54 -3.67 0.19
N ILE A 132 10.67 -2.67 0.29
CA ILE A 132 9.59 -2.58 1.27
C ILE A 132 8.24 -2.63 0.53
N ALA A 133 7.27 -3.40 1.02
CA ALA A 133 5.92 -3.45 0.44
C ALA A 133 4.84 -3.34 1.53
N ILE A 134 3.95 -2.37 1.39
CA ILE A 134 2.83 -2.10 2.30
C ILE A 134 1.52 -2.45 1.59
N SER A 135 0.72 -3.35 2.17
CA SER A 135 -0.51 -3.88 1.55
C SER A 135 -1.66 -2.85 1.45
N GLY A 136 -2.75 -3.26 0.81
CA GLY A 136 -4.05 -2.59 0.91
C GLY A 136 -4.72 -2.77 2.27
N GLY A 137 -5.78 -1.98 2.51
CA GLY A 137 -6.53 -2.01 3.77
C GLY A 137 -7.01 -0.65 4.31
N GLY A 138 -7.07 0.38 3.46
CA GLY A 138 -7.46 1.73 3.87
C GLY A 138 -6.61 2.29 5.02
N TYR A 139 -7.25 2.96 5.99
CA TYR A 139 -6.54 3.57 7.13
C TYR A 139 -5.75 2.55 7.96
N ARG A 140 -6.20 1.29 8.05
CA ARG A 140 -5.47 0.22 8.75
C ARG A 140 -4.09 0.01 8.15
N ALA A 141 -4.03 -0.15 6.83
CA ALA A 141 -2.78 -0.35 6.13
C ALA A 141 -1.90 0.90 6.17
N MET A 142 -2.52 2.08 6.03
CA MET A 142 -1.80 3.34 6.10
C MET A 142 -1.14 3.54 7.48
N VAL A 143 -1.92 3.42 8.54
CA VAL A 143 -1.52 3.72 9.93
C VAL A 143 -0.63 2.61 10.47
N GLY A 144 -0.99 1.34 10.29
CA GLY A 144 -0.14 0.21 10.68
C GLY A 144 1.18 0.20 9.91
N GLY A 145 1.14 0.51 8.61
CA GLY A 145 2.33 0.71 7.80
C GLY A 145 3.18 1.89 8.27
N ALA A 146 2.57 3.00 8.72
CA ALA A 146 3.31 4.16 9.23
C ALA A 146 4.16 3.79 10.45
N GLY A 147 3.62 2.94 11.34
CA GLY A 147 4.37 2.39 12.46
C GLY A 147 5.52 1.48 12.05
N ALA A 148 5.31 0.62 11.05
CA ALA A 148 6.39 -0.18 10.49
C ALA A 148 7.49 0.69 9.85
N ILE A 149 7.11 1.73 9.10
CA ILE A 149 8.06 2.68 8.50
C ILE A 149 8.83 3.45 9.59
N ALA A 150 8.16 3.91 10.65
CA ALA A 150 8.83 4.55 11.79
C ALA A 150 9.83 3.59 12.49
N ALA A 151 9.52 2.30 12.58
CA ALA A 151 10.45 1.27 13.10
C ALA A 151 11.70 1.09 12.25
N TRP A 152 11.57 1.32 10.96
CA TRP A 152 12.63 1.16 9.97
C TRP A 152 13.39 2.45 9.69
N ASP A 153 12.85 3.60 10.09
CA ASP A 153 13.43 4.90 9.87
C ASP A 153 14.43 5.24 10.97
N ALA A 154 15.72 5.37 10.62
CA ALA A 154 16.77 5.77 11.58
C ALA A 154 16.53 7.13 12.25
N ARG A 155 15.62 7.95 11.72
CA ARG A 155 15.28 9.27 12.27
C ARG A 155 14.25 9.20 13.38
N SER A 156 13.52 8.09 13.51
CA SER A 156 12.55 7.91 14.57
C SER A 156 13.26 7.65 15.90
N ALA A 157 12.87 8.35 16.96
CA ALA A 157 13.44 8.20 18.29
C ALA A 157 13.40 6.73 18.75
N GLY A 158 14.50 6.22 19.32
CA GLY A 158 14.63 4.83 19.77
C GLY A 158 14.78 3.78 18.66
N SER A 159 14.58 4.12 17.39
CA SER A 159 14.64 3.15 16.27
C SER A 159 16.02 2.51 16.06
N GLU A 160 17.10 3.18 16.47
CA GLU A 160 18.48 2.69 16.36
C GLU A 160 18.99 1.99 17.64
N GLU A 161 18.15 1.79 18.65
CA GLU A 161 18.52 1.03 19.85
C GLU A 161 18.73 -0.47 19.56
N ARG A 162 19.39 -1.17 20.51
CA ARG A 162 19.68 -2.60 20.38
C ARG A 162 18.37 -3.39 20.29
N GLY A 163 18.19 -4.16 19.21
CA GLY A 163 16.96 -4.93 18.94
C GLY A 163 16.00 -4.26 17.95
N ASN A 164 16.24 -2.98 17.59
CA ASN A 164 15.39 -2.21 16.68
C ASN A 164 15.99 -2.09 15.26
N LEU A 165 15.13 -1.73 14.30
CA LEU A 165 15.37 -1.85 12.85
C LEU A 165 15.64 -0.52 12.14
N GLY A 166 15.90 0.57 12.87
CA GLY A 166 16.17 1.90 12.32
C GLY A 166 17.32 1.89 11.32
N GLY A 167 17.12 2.47 10.14
CA GLY A 167 18.08 2.39 9.04
C GLY A 167 17.71 1.36 7.98
N LEU A 168 16.71 0.50 8.21
CA LEU A 168 16.18 -0.39 7.17
C LEU A 168 15.50 0.40 6.05
N LEU A 169 14.75 1.46 6.38
CA LEU A 169 14.15 2.35 5.38
C LEU A 169 15.23 3.03 4.52
N GLN A 170 16.28 3.56 5.16
CA GLN A 170 17.40 4.18 4.46
C GLN A 170 18.22 3.17 3.64
N SER A 171 18.21 1.89 4.04
CA SER A 171 18.87 0.80 3.32
C SER A 171 18.06 0.27 2.12
N ALA A 172 16.76 0.55 2.06
CA ALA A 172 15.86 0.05 1.01
C ALA A 172 16.06 0.75 -0.34
N THR A 173 16.12 0.00 -1.42
CA THR A 173 16.17 0.47 -2.81
C THR A 173 14.77 0.72 -3.38
N TYR A 174 13.75 -0.02 -2.93
CA TYR A 174 12.37 0.10 -3.42
C TYR A 174 11.36 0.13 -2.28
N ILE A 175 10.23 0.82 -2.49
CA ILE A 175 9.10 0.86 -1.57
C ILE A 175 7.83 0.79 -2.42
N SER A 176 6.85 0.00 -2.05
CA SER A 176 5.59 -0.08 -2.80
C SER A 176 4.42 0.00 -1.84
N GLY A 177 3.39 0.72 -2.22
CA GLY A 177 2.08 0.67 -1.57
C GLY A 177 1.11 -0.13 -2.43
N LEU A 178 0.02 -0.60 -1.83
CA LEU A 178 -1.22 -0.86 -2.54
C LEU A 178 -2.37 -0.25 -1.74
N SER A 179 -3.36 0.37 -2.39
CA SER A 179 -4.60 0.84 -1.76
C SER A 179 -4.33 1.71 -0.51
N GLY A 180 -4.71 1.29 0.70
CA GLY A 180 -4.37 2.03 1.94
C GLY A 180 -2.85 2.23 2.18
N GLY A 181 -2.02 1.29 1.73
CA GLY A 181 -0.56 1.44 1.72
C GLY A 181 -0.06 2.50 0.73
N ASP A 182 -0.81 2.79 -0.35
CA ASP A 182 -0.49 3.88 -1.28
C ASP A 182 -0.59 5.24 -0.60
N TRP A 183 -1.56 5.39 0.31
CA TRP A 183 -1.76 6.62 1.06
C TRP A 183 -0.56 6.90 1.97
N LEU A 184 -0.04 5.86 2.61
CA LEU A 184 1.17 5.95 3.40
C LEU A 184 2.39 6.29 2.53
N VAL A 185 2.63 5.49 1.49
CA VAL A 185 3.80 5.72 0.62
C VAL A 185 3.72 7.10 -0.01
N GLY A 186 2.55 7.55 -0.45
CA GLY A 186 2.30 8.91 -0.90
C GLY A 186 2.62 9.96 0.17
N SER A 187 2.03 9.84 1.37
CA SER A 187 2.26 10.81 2.46
C SER A 187 3.72 10.92 2.94
N LEU A 188 4.57 9.92 2.71
CA LEU A 188 6.01 10.05 2.97
C LEU A 188 6.69 11.10 2.06
N TYR A 189 6.03 11.49 0.98
CA TYR A 189 6.49 12.50 0.03
C TYR A 189 5.61 13.78 0.07
N TYR A 190 4.52 13.82 0.86
CA TYR A 190 3.47 14.86 0.79
C TYR A 190 2.58 15.04 2.17
N SER A 191 1.98 16.21 2.59
CA SER A 191 1.15 16.78 3.74
C SER A 191 0.15 18.00 3.42
N VAL A 192 -0.81 18.43 4.26
CA VAL A 192 -2.20 18.87 3.87
C VAL A 192 -2.71 20.35 4.08
N ARG A 193 -3.59 20.92 3.18
CA ARG A 193 -4.67 21.94 3.50
C ARG A 193 -5.79 22.19 2.41
N GLY A 194 -7.11 22.29 2.76
CA GLY A 194 -8.18 23.07 2.02
C GLY A 194 -9.37 22.38 1.24
N TYR A 195 -10.36 21.71 1.85
CA TYR A 195 -11.03 20.53 1.22
C TYR A 195 -12.07 20.67 0.04
N TYR A 196 -13.29 21.24 0.16
CA TYR A 196 -14.41 20.80 -0.72
C TYR A 196 -14.66 21.60 -2.01
N THR A 197 -14.79 22.94 -1.95
CA THR A 197 -15.17 23.76 -3.12
C THR A 197 -14.12 23.70 -4.22
N GLU A 198 -12.85 23.56 -3.83
CA GLU A 198 -11.70 23.51 -4.72
C GLU A 198 -11.68 22.20 -5.52
N ILE A 199 -11.91 21.05 -4.89
CA ILE A 199 -11.98 19.74 -5.58
C ILE A 199 -12.98 19.77 -6.74
N PHE A 200 -14.19 20.29 -6.51
CA PHE A 200 -15.21 20.32 -7.57
C PHE A 200 -14.84 21.27 -8.69
N ASN A 201 -14.32 22.45 -8.36
CA ASN A 201 -13.89 23.43 -9.36
C ASN A 201 -12.72 22.88 -10.21
N GLU A 202 -11.75 22.19 -9.59
CA GLU A 202 -10.61 21.57 -10.27
C GLU A 202 -11.05 20.48 -11.24
N VAL A 203 -11.91 19.54 -10.80
CA VAL A 203 -12.40 18.46 -11.66
C VAL A 203 -13.33 18.99 -12.77
N GLU A 204 -14.18 19.98 -12.47
CA GLU A 204 -15.01 20.64 -13.49
C GLU A 204 -14.15 21.40 -14.51
N ALA A 205 -13.06 22.03 -14.09
CA ALA A 205 -12.12 22.69 -14.99
C ALA A 205 -11.41 21.69 -15.92
N LYS A 206 -11.00 20.52 -15.41
CA LYS A 206 -10.47 19.42 -16.24
C LYS A 206 -11.49 18.96 -17.29
N SER A 207 -12.76 18.81 -16.89
CA SER A 207 -13.84 18.48 -17.83
C SER A 207 -14.07 19.56 -18.90
N LYS A 208 -14.07 20.85 -18.52
CA LYS A 208 -14.16 21.99 -19.45
C LYS A 208 -12.98 22.07 -20.41
N ALA A 209 -11.82 21.55 -20.03
CA ALA A 209 -10.65 21.38 -20.89
C ALA A 209 -10.74 20.16 -21.84
N SER A 210 -11.92 19.55 -21.98
CA SER A 210 -12.20 18.40 -22.87
C SER A 210 -11.50 17.10 -22.48
N PHE A 211 -11.05 16.98 -21.23
CA PHE A 211 -10.60 15.70 -20.67
C PHE A 211 -11.77 14.97 -20.02
N ASN A 212 -11.79 13.64 -20.18
CA ASN A 212 -12.74 12.81 -19.47
C ASN A 212 -12.40 12.81 -17.97
N VAL A 213 -13.44 12.80 -17.14
CA VAL A 213 -13.35 12.73 -15.68
C VAL A 213 -14.21 11.57 -15.19
N SER A 214 -13.76 10.89 -14.14
CA SER A 214 -14.50 9.81 -13.48
C SER A 214 -14.62 10.03 -11.98
N ALA A 215 -15.33 9.13 -11.30
CA ALA A 215 -15.39 9.06 -9.84
C ALA A 215 -14.00 9.13 -9.18
N SER A 216 -13.00 8.52 -9.82
CA SER A 216 -11.62 8.45 -9.34
C SER A 216 -10.92 9.80 -9.33
N ASP A 217 -11.33 10.77 -10.16
CA ASP A 217 -10.83 12.14 -10.08
C ASP A 217 -11.19 12.77 -8.73
N TYR A 218 -12.48 12.76 -8.36
CA TYR A 218 -12.94 13.33 -7.11
C TYR A 218 -12.32 12.63 -5.89
N TRP A 219 -12.30 11.29 -5.92
CA TRP A 219 -11.69 10.49 -4.87
C TRP A 219 -10.19 10.73 -4.74
N GLY A 220 -9.46 10.72 -5.86
CA GLY A 220 -8.04 10.99 -5.90
C GLY A 220 -7.69 12.37 -5.36
N ARG A 221 -8.50 13.40 -5.66
CA ARG A 221 -8.35 14.72 -5.03
C ARG A 221 -8.61 14.66 -3.53
N MET A 222 -9.70 14.04 -3.07
CA MET A 222 -9.99 13.90 -1.63
C MET A 222 -8.86 13.18 -0.87
N LEU A 223 -8.26 12.15 -1.46
CA LEU A 223 -7.08 11.48 -0.92
C LEU A 223 -5.86 12.40 -0.91
N ALA A 224 -5.61 13.13 -2.00
CA ALA A 224 -4.50 14.08 -2.05
C ALA A 224 -4.65 15.17 -0.98
N TYR A 225 -5.87 15.59 -0.66
CA TYR A 225 -6.12 16.48 0.46
C TYR A 225 -5.77 15.90 1.82
N GLN A 226 -5.70 14.57 1.98
CA GLN A 226 -5.30 13.94 3.24
C GLN A 226 -3.83 13.54 3.24
N MET A 227 -3.25 13.35 2.05
CA MET A 227 -1.95 12.74 1.89
C MET A 227 -0.91 13.65 1.22
N VAL A 228 -1.25 14.84 0.67
CA VAL A 228 -0.36 15.63 -0.22
C VAL A 228 0.07 17.05 0.17
N ASN A 229 1.43 17.27 0.28
CA ASN A 229 2.46 18.37 0.62
C ASN A 229 2.12 19.80 0.49
N ALA A 230 0.93 20.08 0.05
CA ALA A 230 0.78 21.21 -0.79
C ALA A 230 -0.55 21.83 -0.47
N SER A 231 -0.54 23.14 -0.66
CA SER A 231 -1.77 23.90 -0.79
C SER A 231 -2.71 23.12 -1.71
N ASN A 232 -3.90 22.86 -1.20
CA ASN A 232 -4.98 22.23 -1.93
C ASN A 232 -4.71 20.77 -2.32
N GLY A 233 -3.88 20.03 -1.56
CA GLY A 233 -3.55 18.64 -1.88
C GLY A 233 -2.76 18.51 -3.18
N GLY A 234 -1.96 19.51 -3.54
CA GLY A 234 -1.02 19.47 -4.66
C GLY A 234 -1.66 19.20 -6.02
N PRO A 235 -2.54 20.09 -6.51
CA PRO A 235 -3.19 19.90 -7.82
C PRO A 235 -2.18 19.78 -8.98
N GLY A 236 -1.00 20.39 -8.88
CA GLY A 236 0.06 20.26 -9.88
C GLY A 236 1.17 19.27 -9.55
N TYR A 237 1.04 18.53 -8.45
CA TYR A 237 1.97 17.45 -8.13
C TYR A 237 1.61 16.23 -8.97
N THR A 238 2.56 15.74 -9.76
CA THR A 238 2.40 14.56 -10.61
C THR A 238 3.20 13.40 -10.05
N TRP A 239 2.77 12.17 -10.30
CA TRP A 239 3.55 11.00 -9.92
C TRP A 239 4.91 10.98 -10.64
N SER A 240 4.96 11.47 -11.88
CA SER A 240 6.24 11.64 -12.60
C SER A 240 7.15 12.73 -12.04
N SER A 241 6.63 13.67 -11.23
CA SER A 241 7.46 14.72 -10.61
C SER A 241 8.40 14.16 -9.54
N ILE A 242 8.12 12.96 -9.00
CA ILE A 242 9.01 12.26 -8.06
C ILE A 242 10.41 12.08 -8.69
N ALA A 243 10.50 11.86 -10.00
CA ALA A 243 11.76 11.75 -10.73
C ALA A 243 12.66 13.00 -10.62
N ASN A 244 12.07 14.17 -10.39
CA ASN A 244 12.77 15.45 -10.29
C ASN A 244 13.17 15.81 -8.86
N ASP A 245 12.73 15.03 -7.86
CA ASP A 245 13.14 15.26 -6.47
C ASP A 245 14.64 15.05 -6.29
N GLY A 246 15.27 15.91 -5.48
CA GLY A 246 16.72 15.90 -5.30
C GLY A 246 17.21 14.64 -4.58
N ASP A 247 16.46 14.18 -3.58
CA ASP A 247 16.81 12.98 -2.82
C ASP A 247 16.49 11.72 -3.62
N PHE A 248 15.34 11.67 -4.31
CA PHE A 248 15.01 10.58 -5.21
C PHE A 248 16.03 10.51 -6.34
N SER A 249 16.27 11.55 -7.13
CA SER A 249 17.23 11.52 -8.26
C SER A 249 18.68 11.20 -7.85
N ALA A 250 19.06 11.53 -6.61
CA ALA A 250 20.35 11.15 -6.03
C ALA A 250 20.41 9.69 -5.55
N GLY A 251 19.28 9.00 -5.46
CA GLY A 251 19.20 7.65 -4.91
C GLY A 251 19.28 7.64 -3.39
N LYS A 252 18.61 8.57 -2.71
CA LYS A 252 18.49 8.55 -1.25
C LYS A 252 17.18 7.96 -0.76
N THR A 253 16.22 7.77 -1.65
CA THR A 253 14.93 7.18 -1.35
C THR A 253 14.70 5.91 -2.17
N PRO A 254 13.88 4.97 -1.67
CA PRO A 254 13.45 3.85 -2.46
C PRO A 254 12.49 4.25 -3.61
N MET A 255 12.54 3.56 -4.75
CA MET A 255 11.61 3.85 -5.85
C MET A 255 10.19 3.34 -5.58
N PRO A 256 9.16 4.21 -5.76
CA PRO A 256 7.78 3.87 -5.49
C PRO A 256 7.10 3.11 -6.64
N PHE A 257 6.34 2.08 -6.30
CA PHE A 257 5.38 1.41 -7.20
C PHE A 257 3.96 1.51 -6.64
N LEU A 258 3.00 1.84 -7.49
CA LEU A 258 1.56 1.65 -7.23
C LEU A 258 0.96 0.74 -8.30
N LEU A 259 0.01 -0.11 -7.92
CA LEU A 259 -0.56 -1.11 -8.82
C LEU A 259 -2.05 -0.89 -9.07
N ALA A 260 -2.45 -1.11 -10.32
CA ALA A 260 -3.85 -1.15 -10.72
C ALA A 260 -4.11 -2.39 -11.57
N ASN A 261 -5.36 -2.87 -11.57
CA ASN A 261 -5.77 -3.93 -12.48
C ASN A 261 -6.43 -3.32 -13.72
N GLY A 262 -6.10 -3.88 -14.88
CA GLY A 262 -6.77 -3.57 -16.13
C GLY A 262 -8.17 -4.18 -16.15
N ARG A 263 -9.17 -3.38 -16.51
CA ARG A 263 -10.56 -3.84 -16.60
C ARG A 263 -11.10 -3.76 -18.02
N SER A 264 -11.68 -4.87 -18.49
CA SER A 264 -12.37 -4.91 -19.78
C SER A 264 -13.62 -4.02 -19.77
N LEU A 265 -14.01 -3.52 -20.95
CA LEU A 265 -15.30 -2.82 -21.15
C LEU A 265 -16.50 -3.75 -20.95
N THR A 266 -16.31 -5.05 -21.15
CA THR A 266 -17.28 -6.08 -20.74
C THR A 266 -17.01 -6.42 -19.28
N LYS A 267 -18.00 -6.24 -18.40
CA LYS A 267 -17.91 -6.61 -16.98
C LYS A 267 -17.60 -8.11 -16.88
N THR A 268 -16.35 -8.41 -16.63
CA THR A 268 -15.81 -9.76 -16.46
C THR A 268 -15.19 -9.82 -15.08
N THR A 269 -15.27 -10.98 -14.43
CA THR A 269 -14.64 -11.19 -13.13
C THR A 269 -13.14 -10.92 -13.26
N ILE A 270 -12.64 -10.01 -12.42
CA ILE A 270 -11.21 -9.79 -12.27
C ILE A 270 -10.70 -10.89 -11.34
N ALA A 271 -9.70 -11.64 -11.81
CA ALA A 271 -9.10 -12.72 -11.05
C ALA A 271 -7.59 -12.71 -11.32
N SER A 272 -6.79 -13.13 -10.34
CA SER A 272 -5.33 -13.12 -10.41
C SER A 272 -4.77 -13.85 -11.63
N THR A 273 -5.48 -14.81 -12.21
CA THR A 273 -5.01 -15.56 -13.40
C THR A 273 -5.36 -14.89 -14.73
N ASN A 274 -6.16 -13.83 -14.71
CA ASN A 274 -6.71 -13.20 -15.91
C ASN A 274 -6.54 -11.67 -15.93
N SER A 275 -6.18 -11.02 -14.83
CA SER A 275 -5.91 -9.58 -14.78
C SER A 275 -4.61 -9.22 -15.49
N THR A 276 -4.58 -8.04 -16.12
CA THR A 276 -3.31 -7.34 -16.44
C THR A 276 -2.99 -6.43 -15.26
N VAL A 277 -1.84 -6.63 -14.62
CA VAL A 277 -1.36 -5.80 -13.51
C VAL A 277 -0.56 -4.64 -14.08
N TYR A 278 -1.09 -3.42 -13.96
CA TYR A 278 -0.43 -2.18 -14.36
C TYR A 278 0.39 -1.63 -13.19
N GLU A 279 1.60 -1.15 -13.49
CA GLU A 279 2.50 -0.53 -12.52
C GLU A 279 2.68 0.95 -12.88
N PHE A 280 2.58 1.81 -11.86
CA PHE A 280 2.94 3.22 -11.93
C PHE A 280 4.29 3.43 -11.24
N THR A 281 5.30 3.82 -12.01
CA THR A 281 6.61 4.28 -11.50
C THR A 281 6.73 5.79 -11.70
N PRO A 282 7.73 6.47 -11.11
CA PRO A 282 8.00 7.87 -11.41
C PRO A 282 8.28 8.18 -12.90
N TRP A 283 8.50 7.17 -13.75
CA TRP A 283 8.84 7.38 -15.16
C TRP A 283 7.83 6.80 -16.13
N GLU A 284 7.23 5.66 -15.81
CA GLU A 284 6.46 4.86 -16.75
C GLU A 284 5.14 4.35 -16.13
N LEU A 285 4.08 4.29 -16.94
CA LEU A 285 2.90 3.47 -16.70
C LEU A 285 2.96 2.28 -17.65
N GLY A 286 2.74 1.07 -17.18
CA GLY A 286 2.74 -0.09 -18.06
C GLY A 286 2.55 -1.40 -17.34
N SER A 287 2.85 -2.49 -18.02
CA SER A 287 2.82 -3.82 -17.44
C SER A 287 3.86 -4.71 -18.10
N SER A 288 4.55 -5.49 -17.29
CA SER A 288 5.40 -6.60 -17.74
C SER A 288 4.60 -7.86 -18.09
N ASP A 289 3.29 -7.88 -17.84
CA ASP A 289 2.48 -9.05 -18.18
C ASP A 289 2.52 -9.34 -19.69
N PRO A 290 2.51 -10.61 -20.12
CA PRO A 290 2.40 -10.99 -21.53
C PRO A 290 1.14 -10.44 -22.22
N THR A 291 0.11 -10.14 -21.43
CA THR A 291 -1.14 -9.54 -21.90
C THR A 291 -0.98 -8.07 -22.30
N LEU A 292 0.15 -7.42 -22.04
CA LEU A 292 0.45 -6.06 -22.54
C LEU A 292 1.90 -5.93 -22.99
N SER A 293 2.85 -6.22 -22.09
CA SER A 293 4.30 -6.12 -22.30
C SER A 293 4.74 -4.77 -22.87
N GLY A 294 4.28 -3.67 -22.27
CA GLY A 294 4.45 -2.32 -22.79
C GLY A 294 4.39 -1.24 -21.72
N TRP A 295 5.18 -0.19 -21.91
CA TRP A 295 5.36 0.92 -20.99
C TRP A 295 5.32 2.25 -21.71
N VAL A 296 4.44 3.15 -21.27
CA VAL A 296 4.34 4.52 -21.75
C VAL A 296 5.01 5.47 -20.76
N PRO A 297 5.77 6.48 -21.21
CA PRO A 297 6.29 7.52 -20.32
C PRO A 297 5.16 8.23 -19.59
N LEU A 298 5.14 8.09 -18.25
CA LEU A 298 4.03 8.53 -17.41
C LEU A 298 3.77 10.04 -17.53
N ARG A 299 4.84 10.84 -17.62
CA ARG A 299 4.77 12.28 -17.83
C ARG A 299 3.92 12.67 -19.05
N TYR A 300 3.88 11.82 -20.08
CA TYR A 300 3.20 12.06 -21.36
C TYR A 300 1.98 11.18 -21.57
N VAL A 301 1.51 10.47 -20.54
CA VAL A 301 0.47 9.44 -20.63
C VAL A 301 -0.86 9.93 -21.22
N GLY A 302 -1.18 11.23 -21.07
CA GLY A 302 -2.38 11.84 -21.65
C GLY A 302 -2.27 12.13 -23.15
N THR A 303 -1.13 11.86 -23.79
CA THR A 303 -0.89 12.09 -25.22
C THR A 303 -1.60 11.03 -26.06
N VAL A 304 -2.02 11.38 -27.28
CA VAL A 304 -2.60 10.39 -28.20
C VAL A 304 -1.49 9.54 -28.81
N PHE A 305 -1.46 8.26 -28.45
CA PHE A 305 -0.60 7.26 -29.06
C PHE A 305 -1.38 6.40 -30.07
N LYS A 306 -0.69 5.97 -31.13
CA LYS A 306 -1.19 5.00 -32.13
C LYS A 306 -0.08 4.01 -32.45
N ASN A 307 -0.35 2.72 -32.23
CA ASN A 307 0.60 1.63 -32.49
C ASN A 307 1.95 1.85 -31.75
N GLY A 308 1.90 2.42 -30.55
CA GLY A 308 3.06 2.72 -29.71
C GLY A 308 3.87 3.97 -30.08
N GLN A 309 3.38 4.79 -31.02
CA GLN A 309 4.01 6.05 -31.39
C GLN A 309 3.07 7.22 -31.14
N VAL A 310 3.62 8.39 -30.81
CA VAL A 310 2.83 9.64 -30.69
C VAL A 310 2.19 9.96 -32.04
N ALA A 311 0.86 10.15 -32.04
CA ALA A 311 0.10 10.38 -33.28
C ALA A 311 0.32 11.79 -33.86
N ASP A 312 0.60 12.77 -33.01
CA ASP A 312 0.84 14.18 -33.37
C ASP A 312 2.01 14.70 -32.52
N GLN A 313 3.20 14.85 -33.12
CA GLN A 313 4.43 15.23 -32.44
C GLN A 313 4.42 16.69 -31.93
N ASP A 314 3.47 17.51 -32.42
CA ASP A 314 3.29 18.88 -31.96
C ASP A 314 2.38 18.99 -30.72
N LYS A 315 1.78 17.87 -30.26
CA LYS A 315 0.76 17.85 -29.20
C LYS A 315 0.99 16.77 -28.14
N CYS A 316 2.04 16.92 -27.35
CA CYS A 316 2.25 16.13 -26.13
C CYS A 316 1.47 16.72 -24.95
N VAL A 317 0.78 15.87 -24.19
CA VAL A 317 0.02 16.25 -22.99
C VAL A 317 0.81 15.88 -21.74
N THR A 318 0.93 16.80 -20.79
CA THR A 318 1.58 16.59 -19.49
C THR A 318 0.64 16.94 -18.33
N GLY A 319 0.90 16.41 -17.13
CA GLY A 319 0.09 16.66 -15.93
C GLY A 319 -1.14 15.77 -15.80
N PHE A 320 -1.36 14.84 -16.73
CA PHE A 320 -2.46 13.86 -16.64
C PHE A 320 -2.26 12.87 -15.48
N ASP A 321 -1.00 12.62 -15.12
CA ASP A 321 -0.56 11.74 -14.04
C ASP A 321 -0.52 12.45 -12.67
N ASN A 322 -1.50 13.31 -12.37
CA ASN A 322 -1.63 13.94 -11.06
C ASN A 322 -1.52 12.87 -9.95
N ALA A 323 -0.69 13.12 -8.93
CA ALA A 323 -0.38 12.15 -7.89
C ALA A 323 -1.64 11.67 -7.15
N GLY A 324 -2.59 12.58 -6.89
CA GLY A 324 -3.90 12.25 -6.34
C GLY A 324 -4.71 11.33 -7.24
N PHE A 325 -4.77 11.60 -8.54
CA PHE A 325 -5.49 10.77 -9.51
C PHE A 325 -4.86 9.37 -9.66
N VAL A 326 -3.52 9.27 -9.63
CA VAL A 326 -2.82 7.96 -9.60
C VAL A 326 -3.20 7.19 -8.34
N MET A 327 -3.06 7.78 -7.15
CA MET A 327 -3.47 7.14 -5.88
C MET A 327 -4.96 6.78 -5.88
N GLY A 328 -5.82 7.63 -6.43
CA GLY A 328 -7.25 7.36 -6.55
C GLY A 328 -7.58 6.22 -7.54
N THR A 329 -6.76 6.05 -8.58
CA THR A 329 -6.85 4.93 -9.52
C THR A 329 -6.49 3.61 -8.85
N THR A 330 -5.39 3.57 -8.12
CA THR A 330 -4.86 2.35 -7.50
C THR A 330 -5.59 1.95 -6.22
N SER A 331 -6.44 2.84 -5.69
CA SER A 331 -7.27 2.61 -4.48
C SER A 331 -8.78 2.73 -4.74
N SER A 332 -9.25 2.41 -5.95
CA SER A 332 -10.65 2.63 -6.35
C SER A 332 -11.71 1.71 -5.71
N ILE A 333 -11.31 0.83 -4.77
CA ILE A 333 -12.19 -0.15 -4.10
C ILE A 333 -13.31 0.49 -3.26
N TYR A 334 -13.19 1.79 -2.91
CA TYR A 334 -14.23 2.55 -2.18
C TYR A 334 -15.60 2.48 -2.88
N THR A 335 -15.61 2.25 -4.18
CA THR A 335 -16.79 2.18 -5.04
C THR A 335 -17.64 0.94 -4.77
N GLN A 336 -17.08 -0.14 -4.21
CA GLN A 336 -17.84 -1.31 -3.73
C GLN A 336 -18.71 -0.98 -2.50
N SER A 337 -18.29 -0.02 -1.66
CA SER A 337 -19.10 0.44 -0.52
C SER A 337 -20.33 1.25 -0.94
N ILE A 338 -20.27 1.91 -2.10
CA ILE A 338 -21.40 2.66 -2.68
C ILE A 338 -22.52 1.70 -3.14
N SER A 339 -22.18 0.50 -3.60
CA SER A 339 -23.15 -0.57 -3.86
C SER A 339 -23.87 -1.01 -2.58
N TYR A 340 -23.15 -1.10 -1.45
CA TYR A 340 -23.73 -1.39 -0.13
C TYR A 340 -24.69 -0.30 0.37
N LEU A 341 -24.45 0.96 -0.01
CA LEU A 341 -25.33 2.10 0.27
C LEU A 341 -26.58 2.12 -0.64
N LYS A 342 -26.48 1.60 -1.87
CA LYS A 342 -27.61 1.51 -2.82
C LYS A 342 -28.61 0.40 -2.45
N ASP A 343 -28.15 -0.72 -1.89
CA ASP A 343 -29.03 -1.82 -1.47
C ASP A 343 -29.90 -1.46 -0.26
N ASN A 344 -29.46 -0.51 0.58
CA ASN A 344 -30.23 0.00 1.72
C ASN A 344 -31.13 1.19 1.34
N ASN A 345 -32.01 0.94 0.37
CA ASN A 345 -32.93 1.91 -0.19
C ASN A 345 -33.63 2.77 0.89
N LYS A 346 -33.35 4.09 0.85
CA LYS A 346 -33.96 5.22 1.60
C LYS A 346 -33.28 5.63 2.92
N LYS A 347 -33.14 6.97 3.03
CA LYS A 347 -33.15 7.79 4.27
C LYS A 347 -31.79 8.30 4.80
N TYR A 348 -30.99 9.01 3.98
CA TYR A 348 -29.87 9.82 4.51
C TYR A 348 -29.64 11.16 3.79
N VAL A 349 -30.67 12.01 3.74
CA VAL A 349 -30.48 13.45 3.47
C VAL A 349 -31.24 14.25 4.53
N PRO A 350 -30.56 14.86 5.52
CA PRO A 350 -31.18 15.79 6.46
C PRO A 350 -31.62 17.08 5.75
N GLY A 351 -32.74 17.67 6.19
CA GLY A 351 -33.39 18.84 5.56
C GLY A 351 -32.65 20.18 5.68
N ASP A 352 -31.52 20.22 6.40
CA ASP A 352 -30.84 21.47 6.79
C ASP A 352 -29.50 21.69 6.07
N VAL A 353 -29.27 20.97 4.96
CA VAL A 353 -28.05 21.11 4.16
C VAL A 353 -28.23 22.28 3.16
N PRO A 354 -27.28 23.24 3.08
CA PRO A 354 -27.35 24.33 2.10
C PRO A 354 -27.56 23.81 0.68
N GLU A 355 -28.39 24.49 -0.12
CA GLU A 355 -28.80 24.03 -1.46
C GLU A 355 -27.62 23.78 -2.41
N PHE A 356 -26.52 24.53 -2.22
CA PHE A 356 -25.24 24.32 -2.90
C PHE A 356 -24.60 22.96 -2.55
N ALA A 357 -24.61 22.55 -1.28
CA ALA A 357 -24.05 21.28 -0.83
C ALA A 357 -24.94 20.09 -1.23
N ILE A 358 -26.26 20.28 -1.32
CA ILE A 358 -27.18 19.27 -1.88
C ILE A 358 -26.95 19.10 -3.39
N LYS A 359 -26.83 20.18 -4.16
CA LYS A 359 -26.52 20.09 -5.61
C LYS A 359 -25.13 19.49 -5.87
N THR A 360 -24.17 19.78 -5.01
CA THR A 360 -22.80 19.25 -5.07
C THR A 360 -22.75 17.77 -4.67
N ALA A 361 -23.45 17.36 -3.61
CA ALA A 361 -23.60 15.97 -3.20
C ALA A 361 -24.47 15.15 -4.16
N ALA A 362 -25.51 15.73 -4.76
CA ALA A 362 -26.30 15.09 -5.79
C ALA A 362 -25.50 14.91 -7.09
N LYS A 363 -24.66 15.88 -7.49
CA LYS A 363 -23.69 15.70 -8.58
C LYS A 363 -22.67 14.60 -8.26
N LEU A 364 -22.15 14.57 -7.04
CA LEU A 364 -21.24 13.53 -6.55
C LEU A 364 -21.92 12.15 -6.58
N ILE A 365 -23.12 12.03 -6.03
CA ILE A 365 -23.92 10.79 -6.05
C ILE A 365 -24.25 10.42 -7.50
N SER A 366 -24.68 11.33 -8.38
CA SER A 366 -24.97 11.03 -9.78
C SER A 366 -23.73 10.61 -10.57
N ALA A 367 -22.57 11.26 -10.37
CA ALA A 367 -21.29 10.88 -10.98
C ALA A 367 -20.78 9.52 -10.45
N LEU A 368 -21.05 9.21 -9.17
CA LEU A 368 -20.74 7.93 -8.53
C LEU A 368 -21.82 6.85 -8.74
N SER A 369 -23.01 7.21 -9.25
CA SER A 369 -24.17 6.33 -9.34
C SER A 369 -24.39 5.72 -10.71
N ASP A 370 -23.62 6.10 -11.74
CA ASP A 370 -23.70 5.48 -13.06
C ASP A 370 -23.40 3.97 -12.95
N SER A 371 -24.41 3.16 -13.25
CA SER A 371 -24.39 1.71 -13.07
C SER A 371 -23.39 0.99 -13.98
N ASN A 372 -22.83 1.70 -14.98
CA ASN A 372 -21.93 1.12 -15.97
C ASN A 372 -20.43 1.33 -15.69
N SER A 373 -20.02 2.26 -14.81
CA SER A 373 -18.61 2.70 -14.71
C SER A 373 -18.15 3.20 -13.33
N TYR A 374 -18.90 2.94 -12.25
CA TYR A 374 -18.65 3.56 -10.95
C TYR A 374 -17.32 3.16 -10.25
N ASP A 375 -16.68 2.05 -10.63
CA ASP A 375 -15.43 1.54 -10.06
C ASP A 375 -14.17 1.81 -10.89
N ILE A 376 -14.33 2.49 -12.04
CA ILE A 376 -13.29 2.63 -13.07
C ILE A 376 -12.65 4.03 -13.04
N ALA A 377 -11.32 4.05 -12.91
CA ALA A 377 -10.52 5.19 -13.31
C ALA A 377 -10.35 5.17 -14.83
N GLU A 378 -10.87 6.20 -15.50
CA GLU A 378 -10.79 6.30 -16.96
C GLU A 378 -9.53 7.07 -17.38
N TRP A 379 -8.63 6.39 -18.07
CA TRP A 379 -7.42 6.94 -18.66
C TRP A 379 -7.63 7.11 -20.17
N SER A 380 -8.06 8.31 -20.55
CA SER A 380 -8.38 8.71 -21.93
C SER A 380 -7.50 9.88 -22.36
N PRO A 381 -6.78 9.79 -23.50
CA PRO A 381 -6.77 8.69 -24.47
C PRO A 381 -6.02 7.44 -23.96
N ASN A 382 -6.38 6.25 -24.45
CA ASN A 382 -5.65 5.01 -24.17
C ASN A 382 -4.23 5.07 -24.80
N PRO A 383 -3.15 5.10 -24.00
CA PRO A 383 -1.79 5.16 -24.51
C PRO A 383 -1.35 3.87 -25.23
N PHE A 384 -2.04 2.75 -24.99
CA PHE A 384 -1.72 1.45 -25.59
C PHE A 384 -2.59 1.10 -26.80
N ARG A 385 -3.29 2.08 -27.38
CA ARG A 385 -4.15 1.84 -28.55
C ARG A 385 -3.32 1.36 -29.76
N GLY A 386 -3.72 0.22 -30.31
CA GLY A 386 -3.04 -0.44 -31.43
C GLY A 386 -1.70 -1.09 -31.07
N PHE A 387 -1.30 -1.09 -29.79
CA PHE A 387 -0.06 -1.71 -29.34
C PHE A 387 -0.30 -3.19 -28.96
N ASN A 388 0.54 -4.11 -29.46
CA ASN A 388 0.47 -5.55 -29.20
C ASN A 388 -0.94 -6.16 -29.36
N THR A 389 -1.62 -5.86 -30.47
CA THR A 389 -3.03 -6.25 -30.72
C THR A 389 -3.35 -7.75 -30.59
N ALA A 390 -2.35 -8.62 -30.70
CA ALA A 390 -2.52 -10.06 -30.54
C ALA A 390 -2.78 -10.49 -29.08
N THR A 391 -2.22 -9.79 -28.10
CA THR A 391 -2.31 -10.16 -26.67
C THR A 391 -2.94 -9.07 -25.81
N ASN A 392 -2.79 -7.80 -26.21
CA ASN A 392 -3.34 -6.64 -25.52
C ASN A 392 -4.83 -6.48 -25.74
N ARG A 393 -5.59 -6.84 -24.71
CA ARG A 393 -7.05 -6.73 -24.66
C ARG A 393 -7.57 -5.30 -24.74
N ASN A 394 -6.73 -4.32 -24.39
CA ASN A 394 -7.05 -2.90 -24.48
C ASN A 394 -6.63 -2.27 -25.81
N ALA A 395 -5.95 -2.99 -26.71
CA ALA A 395 -5.40 -2.38 -27.93
C ALA A 395 -6.47 -1.76 -28.85
N ASN A 396 -7.69 -2.30 -28.85
CA ASN A 396 -8.78 -1.80 -29.70
C ASN A 396 -9.64 -0.72 -29.01
N ASN A 397 -9.41 -0.44 -27.73
CA ASN A 397 -10.20 0.50 -26.96
C ASN A 397 -9.60 1.91 -27.05
N SER A 398 -10.47 2.91 -27.17
CA SER A 398 -10.05 4.33 -27.15
C SER A 398 -9.70 4.83 -25.75
N ARG A 399 -10.14 4.12 -24.70
CA ARG A 399 -9.88 4.40 -23.29
C ARG A 399 -9.24 3.21 -22.59
N LEU A 400 -8.36 3.50 -21.63
CA LEU A 400 -7.80 2.50 -20.72
C LEU A 400 -8.56 2.59 -19.38
N ASN A 401 -9.10 1.46 -18.95
CA ASN A 401 -9.88 1.38 -17.72
C ASN A 401 -9.06 0.66 -16.66
N LEU A 402 -8.78 1.36 -15.56
CA LEU A 402 -8.00 0.84 -14.44
C LEU A 402 -8.85 0.84 -13.17
N VAL A 403 -8.58 -0.13 -12.29
CA VAL A 403 -9.23 -0.29 -10.98
C VAL A 403 -8.21 -0.65 -9.91
N ASP A 404 -8.62 -0.69 -8.64
CA ASP A 404 -7.78 -1.07 -7.50
C ASP A 404 -7.01 -2.38 -7.76
N GLY A 405 -5.71 -2.36 -7.48
CA GLY A 405 -4.81 -3.50 -7.68
C GLY A 405 -5.15 -4.72 -6.83
N GLY A 406 -5.92 -4.57 -5.75
CA GLY A 406 -6.38 -5.67 -4.91
C GLY A 406 -7.59 -6.43 -5.43
N GLU A 407 -8.29 -5.94 -6.48
CA GLU A 407 -9.52 -6.58 -6.99
C GLU A 407 -9.32 -7.99 -7.57
N ASP A 408 -8.09 -8.37 -7.88
CA ASP A 408 -7.75 -9.70 -8.40
C ASP A 408 -7.32 -10.71 -7.32
N ALA A 409 -7.52 -10.35 -6.04
CA ALA A 409 -7.12 -11.07 -4.84
C ALA A 409 -5.60 -11.06 -4.53
N GLN A 410 -4.76 -10.41 -5.33
CA GLN A 410 -3.34 -10.18 -5.02
C GLN A 410 -3.17 -8.93 -4.13
N ASN A 411 -3.76 -8.95 -2.93
CA ASN A 411 -3.82 -7.79 -2.02
C ASN A 411 -2.45 -7.37 -1.41
N ILE A 412 -1.38 -8.13 -1.70
CA ILE A 412 0.00 -7.77 -1.43
C ILE A 412 0.68 -7.54 -2.78
N PRO A 413 1.30 -6.37 -3.03
CA PRO A 413 1.86 -6.01 -4.33
C PRO A 413 3.21 -6.71 -4.60
N PHE A 414 3.20 -8.04 -4.72
CA PHE A 414 4.41 -8.82 -5.02
C PHE A 414 4.87 -8.63 -6.46
N HIS A 415 3.93 -8.49 -7.41
CA HIS A 415 4.19 -8.54 -8.85
C HIS A 415 5.41 -7.74 -9.31
N PRO A 416 5.61 -6.46 -8.90
CA PRO A 416 6.77 -5.69 -9.34
C PRO A 416 8.09 -6.34 -8.89
N HIS A 417 8.12 -6.98 -7.73
CA HIS A 417 9.33 -7.53 -7.14
C HIS A 417 9.73 -8.89 -7.71
N LEU A 418 8.89 -9.48 -8.57
CA LEU A 418 9.11 -10.79 -9.17
C LEU A 418 9.74 -10.73 -10.57
N LEU A 419 9.89 -9.53 -11.13
CA LEU A 419 10.53 -9.36 -12.44
C LEU A 419 12.04 -9.67 -12.32
N PRO A 420 12.57 -10.68 -13.05
CA PRO A 420 13.97 -11.11 -12.90
C PRO A 420 14.99 -9.98 -13.08
N ASP A 421 14.72 -9.02 -13.97
CA ASP A 421 15.56 -7.85 -14.23
C ASP A 421 15.76 -6.92 -13.02
N ARG A 422 14.87 -6.97 -12.02
CA ARG A 422 15.02 -6.20 -10.77
C ARG A 422 15.93 -6.90 -9.75
N ASP A 423 16.27 -8.18 -9.96
CA ASP A 423 17.17 -9.01 -9.14
C ASP A 423 16.90 -8.82 -7.64
N VAL A 424 15.63 -8.95 -7.25
CA VAL A 424 15.19 -8.85 -5.85
C VAL A 424 15.51 -10.15 -5.13
N ASP A 425 16.26 -10.05 -4.04
CA ASP A 425 16.67 -11.21 -3.23
C ASP A 425 15.63 -11.63 -2.20
N VAL A 426 15.03 -10.64 -1.54
CA VAL A 426 14.12 -10.82 -0.42
C VAL A 426 13.00 -9.80 -0.49
N ILE A 427 11.78 -10.22 -0.16
CA ILE A 427 10.62 -9.35 -0.04
C ILE A 427 10.13 -9.43 1.40
N PHE A 428 10.10 -8.30 2.10
CA PHE A 428 9.39 -8.17 3.38
C PHE A 428 7.97 -7.67 3.08
N SER A 429 6.97 -8.51 3.33
CA SER A 429 5.56 -8.15 3.15
C SER A 429 4.87 -7.96 4.50
N TYR A 430 4.19 -6.83 4.66
CA TYR A 430 3.26 -6.61 5.76
C TYR A 430 1.83 -6.79 5.25
N ASP A 431 1.13 -7.77 5.80
CA ASP A 431 -0.19 -8.17 5.32
C ASP A 431 -1.28 -7.71 6.27
N SER A 432 -2.01 -6.68 5.87
CA SER A 432 -3.18 -6.16 6.57
C SER A 432 -4.51 -6.59 5.93
N SER A 433 -4.51 -7.69 5.18
CA SER A 433 -5.73 -8.21 4.55
C SER A 433 -6.80 -8.57 5.58
N SER A 434 -8.07 -8.44 5.18
CA SER A 434 -9.24 -8.71 6.01
C SER A 434 -9.91 -9.99 5.52
N ASP A 435 -9.23 -11.12 5.73
CA ASP A 435 -9.59 -12.42 5.13
C ASP A 435 -10.43 -13.29 6.07
N THR A 436 -10.29 -13.10 7.39
CA THR A 436 -11.04 -13.85 8.42
C THR A 436 -12.36 -13.19 8.80
N GLU A 437 -13.18 -13.92 9.55
CA GLU A 437 -14.44 -13.47 10.13
C GLU A 437 -14.29 -12.18 10.96
N TYR A 438 -13.11 -11.96 11.55
CA TYR A 438 -12.77 -10.77 12.33
C TYR A 438 -11.70 -9.90 11.66
N GLY A 439 -11.47 -10.04 10.35
CA GLY A 439 -10.68 -9.08 9.58
C GLY A 439 -9.16 -9.17 9.77
N TRP A 440 -8.64 -10.36 10.09
CA TRP A 440 -7.20 -10.65 10.09
C TRP A 440 -6.73 -11.28 8.75
N PRO A 441 -5.43 -11.32 8.46
CA PRO A 441 -4.90 -12.01 7.28
C PRO A 441 -4.90 -13.52 7.45
N ASP A 442 -5.05 -14.26 6.35
CA ASP A 442 -4.91 -15.72 6.32
C ASP A 442 -4.01 -16.30 5.24
N GLY A 443 -3.34 -15.40 4.51
CA GLY A 443 -2.42 -15.76 3.44
C GLY A 443 -3.10 -15.93 2.08
N SER A 444 -4.40 -15.62 1.95
CA SER A 444 -5.11 -15.68 0.66
C SER A 444 -4.40 -14.89 -0.45
N ALA A 445 -3.80 -13.72 -0.15
CA ALA A 445 -3.05 -12.93 -1.13
C ALA A 445 -1.76 -13.62 -1.64
N LEU A 446 -1.05 -14.33 -0.75
CA LEU A 446 0.10 -15.15 -1.13
C LEU A 446 -0.30 -16.30 -2.04
N VAL A 447 -1.41 -16.98 -1.71
CA VAL A 447 -1.96 -18.08 -2.50
C VAL A 447 -2.35 -17.59 -3.90
N ALA A 448 -3.06 -16.47 -4.00
CA ALA A 448 -3.45 -15.89 -5.29
C ALA A 448 -2.25 -15.54 -6.18
N THR A 449 -1.18 -14.99 -5.59
CA THR A 449 0.07 -14.68 -6.29
C THR A 449 0.79 -15.95 -6.74
N TYR A 450 0.86 -16.96 -5.87
CA TYR A 450 1.44 -18.25 -6.20
C TYR A 450 0.68 -18.94 -7.34
N GLU A 451 -0.64 -19.04 -7.25
CA GLU A 451 -1.49 -19.63 -8.29
C GLU A 451 -1.35 -18.91 -9.65
N ARG A 452 -1.18 -17.59 -9.63
CA ARG A 452 -0.84 -16.80 -10.83
C ARG A 452 0.51 -17.20 -11.40
N SER A 453 1.55 -17.28 -10.56
CA SER A 453 2.91 -17.67 -11.01
C SER A 453 2.93 -19.05 -11.69
N GLN A 454 2.04 -19.97 -11.27
CA GLN A 454 1.97 -21.32 -11.83
C GLN A 454 1.30 -21.38 -13.22
N GLN A 455 0.67 -20.30 -13.69
CA GLN A 455 0.11 -20.27 -15.04
C GLN A 455 1.24 -20.23 -16.07
N SER A 456 1.09 -20.99 -17.16
CA SER A 456 2.08 -21.06 -18.24
C SER A 456 2.41 -19.70 -18.86
N ALA A 457 1.46 -18.76 -18.85
CA ALA A 457 1.65 -17.40 -19.32
C ALA A 457 2.63 -16.60 -18.43
N PHE A 458 2.68 -16.87 -17.12
CA PHE A 458 3.50 -16.11 -16.16
C PHE A 458 4.73 -16.89 -15.68
N LYS A 459 5.16 -17.88 -16.47
CA LYS A 459 6.30 -18.76 -16.14
C LYS A 459 7.62 -18.00 -15.88
N ASP A 460 7.76 -16.80 -16.45
CA ASP A 460 8.95 -15.94 -16.35
C ASP A 460 8.92 -15.01 -15.10
N THR A 461 7.86 -15.13 -14.28
CA THR A 461 7.67 -14.36 -13.04
C THR A 461 7.63 -15.31 -11.85
N PRO A 462 8.80 -15.76 -11.34
CA PRO A 462 8.87 -16.82 -10.34
C PRO A 462 8.36 -16.36 -8.97
N PHE A 463 7.55 -17.18 -8.30
CA PHE A 463 7.12 -16.97 -6.92
C PHE A 463 7.38 -18.22 -6.08
N PRO A 464 7.78 -18.11 -4.80
CA PRO A 464 8.01 -19.29 -3.99
C PRO A 464 6.71 -20.06 -3.72
N SER A 465 6.82 -21.37 -3.60
CA SER A 465 5.69 -22.19 -3.16
C SER A 465 5.20 -21.76 -1.78
N VAL A 466 3.89 -21.66 -1.66
CA VAL A 466 3.17 -21.39 -0.42
C VAL A 466 2.08 -22.44 -0.23
N PRO A 467 1.72 -22.80 1.01
CA PRO A 467 0.60 -23.68 1.26
C PRO A 467 -0.74 -22.96 1.06
N ASP A 468 -1.82 -23.72 1.00
CA ASP A 468 -3.18 -23.18 0.98
C ASP A 468 -3.52 -22.41 2.29
N LYS A 469 -4.53 -21.54 2.23
CA LYS A 469 -4.94 -20.70 3.37
C LYS A 469 -5.39 -21.50 4.60
N ASN A 470 -5.95 -22.70 4.44
CA ASN A 470 -6.34 -23.52 5.58
C ASN A 470 -5.09 -24.04 6.29
N THR A 471 -4.10 -24.50 5.53
CA THR A 471 -2.78 -24.86 6.06
C THR A 471 -2.12 -23.68 6.77
N MET A 472 -2.17 -22.47 6.19
CA MET A 472 -1.62 -21.25 6.82
C MET A 472 -2.20 -21.04 8.21
N ARG A 473 -3.53 -21.16 8.37
CA ARG A 473 -4.19 -21.02 9.67
C ARG A 473 -3.92 -22.19 10.60
N ASN A 474 -4.09 -23.42 10.13
CA ASN A 474 -3.99 -24.62 10.95
C ASN A 474 -2.58 -24.82 11.54
N LEU A 475 -1.55 -24.34 10.85
CA LEU A 475 -0.16 -24.40 11.30
C LEU A 475 0.30 -23.10 12.00
N GLY A 476 -0.61 -22.13 12.14
CA GLY A 476 -0.38 -20.85 12.79
C GLY A 476 0.64 -19.97 12.08
N PHE A 477 0.79 -20.08 10.76
CA PHE A 477 1.67 -19.18 10.01
C PHE A 477 1.12 -17.76 9.99
N ASN A 478 -0.20 -17.59 10.09
CA ASN A 478 -0.84 -16.28 10.22
C ASN A 478 -0.70 -15.63 11.62
N THR A 479 0.05 -16.22 12.55
CA THR A 479 0.27 -15.68 13.92
C THR A 479 1.69 -15.18 14.18
N ARG A 480 2.58 -15.32 13.19
CA ARG A 480 4.01 -15.01 13.33
C ARG A 480 4.65 -14.74 11.97
N PRO A 481 5.83 -14.10 11.94
CA PRO A 481 6.63 -14.06 10.73
C PRO A 481 6.83 -15.47 10.15
N THR A 482 6.68 -15.63 8.84
CA THR A 482 6.89 -16.91 8.14
C THR A 482 7.67 -16.67 6.85
N PHE A 483 8.66 -17.51 6.58
CA PHE A 483 9.50 -17.42 5.39
C PHE A 483 9.08 -18.45 4.34
N PHE A 484 8.93 -18.01 3.09
CA PHE A 484 8.65 -18.86 1.94
C PHE A 484 9.81 -18.79 0.93
N GLY A 485 10.11 -19.93 0.30
CA GLY A 485 11.20 -20.03 -0.66
C GLY A 485 12.59 -20.10 -0.05
N CYS A 486 12.75 -20.57 1.20
CA CYS A 486 14.08 -20.62 1.81
C CYS A 486 15.08 -21.50 1.06
N ASN A 487 14.62 -22.58 0.42
CA ASN A 487 15.45 -23.42 -0.44
C ASN A 487 15.45 -22.90 -1.88
N ALA A 488 16.58 -22.36 -2.33
CA ALA A 488 16.77 -21.81 -3.67
C ALA A 488 16.80 -22.87 -4.79
N THR A 489 16.99 -24.16 -4.47
CA THR A 489 17.02 -25.23 -5.48
C THR A 489 15.65 -25.88 -5.72
N ASN A 490 14.63 -25.52 -4.93
CA ASN A 490 13.31 -26.13 -4.99
C ASN A 490 12.33 -25.35 -5.89
N PHE A 491 12.85 -24.65 -6.90
CA PHE A 491 12.07 -23.90 -7.89
C PHE A 491 12.13 -24.65 -9.22
N THR A 492 11.31 -25.68 -9.39
CA THR A 492 11.32 -26.54 -10.59
C THR A 492 10.53 -25.99 -11.77
N ALA A 493 9.80 -24.88 -11.62
CA ALA A 493 8.76 -24.46 -12.56
C ALA A 493 9.10 -23.25 -13.47
N HIS A 494 10.21 -22.53 -13.25
CA HIS A 494 10.40 -21.17 -13.81
C HIS A 494 11.75 -20.93 -14.52
N GLY A 495 12.35 -21.96 -15.13
CA GLY A 495 13.64 -21.81 -15.83
C GLY A 495 14.84 -21.78 -14.87
N SER A 496 15.86 -20.95 -15.16
CA SER A 496 17.08 -20.80 -14.34
C SER A 496 16.95 -19.78 -13.20
N ASP A 497 15.86 -19.02 -13.15
CA ASP A 497 15.72 -17.87 -12.27
C ASP A 497 15.13 -18.26 -10.91
N VAL A 498 15.76 -17.78 -9.86
CA VAL A 498 15.43 -18.12 -8.47
C VAL A 498 14.46 -17.09 -7.93
N ALA A 499 13.29 -17.52 -7.47
CA ALA A 499 12.30 -16.63 -6.86
C ALA A 499 12.90 -15.91 -5.62
N PRO A 500 12.50 -14.66 -5.32
CA PRO A 500 12.88 -14.01 -4.07
C PRO A 500 12.43 -14.82 -2.84
N LEU A 501 13.17 -14.70 -1.73
CA LEU A 501 12.69 -15.20 -0.45
C LEU A 501 11.61 -14.26 0.06
N VAL A 502 10.44 -14.77 0.44
CA VAL A 502 9.35 -13.94 0.98
C VAL A 502 9.34 -14.06 2.51
N VAL A 503 9.53 -12.94 3.20
CA VAL A 503 9.30 -12.79 4.64
C VAL A 503 7.92 -12.19 4.84
N TRP A 504 6.95 -13.03 5.20
CA TRP A 504 5.57 -12.63 5.42
C TRP A 504 5.32 -12.26 6.88
N LEU A 505 4.85 -11.03 7.10
CA LEU A 505 4.46 -10.46 8.38
C LEU A 505 2.94 -10.24 8.38
N PRO A 506 2.14 -11.23 8.83
CA PRO A 506 0.71 -11.03 9.01
C PRO A 506 0.43 -10.04 10.13
N ASN A 507 -0.45 -9.07 9.90
CA ASN A 507 -1.02 -8.26 10.97
C ASN A 507 -1.66 -9.19 12.01
N HIS A 508 -1.35 -8.95 13.29
CA HIS A 508 -1.77 -9.77 14.42
C HIS A 508 -1.81 -8.87 15.66
N PRO A 509 -2.69 -9.13 16.66
CA PRO A 509 -2.69 -8.34 17.88
C PRO A 509 -1.44 -8.67 18.71
N TYR A 510 -0.47 -7.77 18.71
CA TYR A 510 0.69 -7.81 19.59
C TYR A 510 0.42 -6.96 20.82
N VAL A 511 -0.03 -5.72 20.62
CA VAL A 511 -0.38 -4.77 21.69
C VAL A 511 -1.70 -4.04 21.44
N TYR A 512 -2.28 -4.12 20.25
CA TYR A 512 -3.57 -3.51 19.94
C TYR A 512 -4.29 -4.25 18.79
N ASP A 513 -5.62 -4.18 18.77
CA ASP A 513 -6.43 -4.75 17.69
C ASP A 513 -6.37 -3.87 16.43
N GLY A 514 -5.43 -4.20 15.56
CA GLY A 514 -5.24 -3.52 14.28
C GLY A 514 -6.23 -3.91 13.18
N ASN A 515 -7.24 -4.73 13.43
CA ASN A 515 -8.16 -5.31 12.43
C ASN A 515 -9.36 -4.40 12.08
N LEU A 516 -9.14 -3.10 11.90
CA LEU A 516 -10.20 -2.19 11.44
C LEU A 516 -10.87 -2.71 10.17
N THR A 517 -12.14 -2.39 9.93
CA THR A 517 -12.78 -2.76 8.65
C THR A 517 -12.19 -1.91 7.52
N THR A 518 -12.14 -2.46 6.30
CA THR A 518 -11.63 -1.74 5.11
C THR A 518 -12.36 -0.41 4.84
N PHE A 519 -13.61 -0.29 5.26
CA PHE A 519 -14.44 0.92 5.07
C PHE A 519 -14.49 1.81 6.32
N THR A 520 -13.48 1.76 7.18
CA THR A 520 -13.33 2.71 8.29
C THR A 520 -12.81 4.05 7.74
N TRP A 521 -13.65 5.08 7.82
CA TRP A 521 -13.39 6.40 7.21
C TRP A 521 -12.73 7.41 8.15
N THR A 522 -12.76 7.15 9.45
CA THR A 522 -12.18 8.00 10.49
C THR A 522 -11.61 7.12 11.59
N VAL A 523 -10.40 7.42 12.03
CA VAL A 523 -9.73 6.78 13.16
C VAL A 523 -9.31 7.88 14.12
N ASN A 524 -9.62 7.73 15.41
CA ASN A 524 -9.23 8.73 16.40
C ASN A 524 -7.71 8.66 16.69
N ASP A 525 -7.14 9.72 17.25
CA ASP A 525 -5.69 9.82 17.41
C ASP A 525 -5.11 8.73 18.33
N GLY A 526 -5.84 8.32 19.37
CA GLY A 526 -5.43 7.27 20.30
C GLY A 526 -5.44 5.88 19.65
N GLU A 527 -6.53 5.53 18.96
CA GLU A 527 -6.61 4.31 18.15
C GLU A 527 -5.54 4.30 17.05
N ARG A 528 -5.32 5.43 16.38
CA ARG A 528 -4.29 5.56 15.35
C ARG A 528 -2.90 5.26 15.91
N ALA A 529 -2.54 5.86 17.05
CA ALA A 529 -1.26 5.61 17.71
C ALA A 529 -1.13 4.15 18.15
N ALA A 530 -2.17 3.55 18.72
CA ALA A 530 -2.14 2.16 19.15
C ALA A 530 -2.00 1.17 17.97
N ILE A 531 -2.59 1.46 16.82
CA ILE A 531 -2.42 0.66 15.59
C ILE A 531 -0.99 0.79 15.05
N ILE A 532 -0.39 1.99 15.08
CA ILE A 532 1.03 2.23 14.75
C ILE A 532 1.92 1.38 15.66
N ASP A 533 1.70 1.43 16.97
CA ASP A 533 2.46 0.67 17.97
C ASP A 533 2.31 -0.84 17.75
N ASN A 534 1.12 -1.31 17.34
CA ASN A 534 0.93 -2.71 16.99
C ASN A 534 1.70 -3.12 15.73
N GLY A 535 1.69 -2.30 14.69
CA GLY A 535 2.49 -2.54 13.48
C GLY A 535 3.98 -2.59 13.78
N TRP A 536 4.48 -1.67 14.62
CA TRP A 536 5.84 -1.69 15.15
C TRP A 536 6.15 -2.99 15.87
N ALA A 537 5.26 -3.41 16.79
CA ALA A 537 5.42 -4.62 17.57
C ALA A 537 5.45 -5.89 16.71
N VAL A 538 4.61 -5.98 15.67
CA VAL A 538 4.62 -7.08 14.70
C VAL A 538 5.96 -7.16 13.97
N ALA A 539 6.43 -6.05 13.41
CA ALA A 539 7.65 -5.98 12.61
C ALA A 539 8.93 -6.26 13.42
N THR A 540 8.96 -5.82 14.68
CA THR A 540 10.13 -5.98 15.57
C THR A 540 10.07 -7.20 16.47
N GLN A 541 8.95 -7.94 16.47
CA GLN A 541 8.69 -9.01 17.44
C GLN A 541 8.75 -8.51 18.90
N LEU A 542 8.05 -7.39 19.17
CA LEU A 542 8.11 -6.64 20.44
C LEU A 542 9.55 -6.24 20.79
N ASN A 543 10.26 -5.55 19.88
CA ASN A 543 11.68 -5.18 20.07
C ASN A 543 12.56 -6.41 20.42
N ALA A 544 12.36 -7.50 19.69
CA ALA A 544 13.00 -8.79 19.91
C ALA A 544 12.77 -9.44 21.29
N THR A 545 11.81 -8.96 22.09
CA THR A 545 11.48 -9.58 23.39
C THR A 545 10.65 -10.86 23.23
N ARG A 546 9.83 -10.96 22.18
CA ARG A 546 9.11 -12.20 21.85
C ARG A 546 10.05 -13.26 21.30
N ASP A 547 11.02 -12.84 20.51
CA ASP A 547 12.03 -13.71 19.93
C ASP A 547 13.36 -12.97 19.76
N THR A 548 14.34 -13.30 20.62
CA THR A 548 15.64 -12.64 20.63
C THR A 548 16.46 -12.93 19.39
N GLU A 549 16.12 -13.98 18.64
CA GLU A 549 16.82 -14.38 17.42
C GLU A 549 16.27 -13.66 16.17
N TRP A 550 15.11 -12.98 16.29
CA TRP A 550 14.44 -12.33 15.17
C TRP A 550 15.35 -11.38 14.37
N PRO A 551 16.12 -10.46 15.00
CA PRO A 551 17.05 -9.58 14.28
C PRO A 551 18.09 -10.35 13.44
N ALA A 552 18.63 -11.45 13.97
CA ALA A 552 19.57 -12.29 13.25
C ALA A 552 18.89 -13.02 12.08
N CYS A 553 17.65 -13.49 12.27
CA CYS A 553 16.89 -14.19 11.24
C CYS A 553 16.44 -13.29 10.10
N VAL A 554 16.11 -12.02 10.38
CA VAL A 554 15.91 -10.99 9.36
C VAL A 554 17.17 -10.83 8.51
N ALA A 555 18.34 -10.73 9.15
CA ALA A 555 19.59 -10.58 8.41
C ALA A 555 19.97 -11.82 7.59
N CYS A 556 19.67 -13.02 8.09
CA CYS A 556 19.81 -14.27 7.34
C CYS A 556 18.88 -14.31 6.12
N ALA A 557 17.63 -13.86 6.25
CA ALA A 557 16.69 -13.75 5.13
C ALA A 557 17.22 -12.81 4.03
N ILE A 558 17.77 -11.65 4.42
CA ILE A 558 18.40 -10.68 3.49
C ILE A 558 19.57 -11.30 2.72
N LEU A 559 20.38 -12.15 3.38
CA LEU A 559 21.57 -12.74 2.77
C LEU A 559 21.30 -14.06 2.03
N ALA A 560 20.10 -14.64 2.16
CA ALA A 560 19.81 -16.00 1.71
C ALA A 560 20.14 -16.25 0.22
N ARG A 561 19.70 -15.35 -0.67
CA ARG A 561 19.97 -15.45 -2.11
C ARG A 561 21.41 -15.10 -2.48
N SER A 562 22.02 -14.17 -1.76
CA SER A 562 23.45 -13.86 -1.92
C SER A 562 24.32 -15.10 -1.60
N PHE A 563 24.02 -15.82 -0.51
CA PHE A 563 24.74 -17.05 -0.18
C PHE A 563 24.61 -18.11 -1.28
N TYR A 564 23.41 -18.28 -1.82
CA TYR A 564 23.17 -19.20 -2.93
C TYR A 564 23.97 -18.81 -4.19
N ARG A 565 23.84 -17.56 -4.66
CA ARG A 565 24.56 -17.08 -5.86
C ARG A 565 26.08 -17.15 -5.71
N ALA A 566 26.59 -16.87 -4.51
CA ALA A 566 28.02 -16.92 -4.22
C ALA A 566 28.54 -18.34 -3.96
N ASN A 567 27.68 -19.36 -3.94
CA ASN A 567 27.99 -20.72 -3.48
C ASN A 567 28.69 -20.70 -2.10
N ALA A 568 28.24 -19.81 -1.22
CA ALA A 568 28.83 -19.60 0.10
C ALA A 568 28.20 -20.53 1.13
N THR A 569 29.00 -20.96 2.12
CA THR A 569 28.50 -21.74 3.25
C THR A 569 27.54 -20.91 4.10
N VAL A 570 26.31 -21.39 4.25
CA VAL A 570 25.30 -20.75 5.10
C VAL A 570 25.73 -20.87 6.57
N PRO A 571 25.81 -19.75 7.34
CA PRO A 571 26.16 -19.80 8.75
C PRO A 571 25.16 -20.63 9.58
N ALA A 572 25.65 -21.33 10.61
CA ALA A 572 24.81 -22.15 11.48
C ALA A 572 23.65 -21.37 12.14
N GLN A 573 23.87 -20.09 12.45
CA GLN A 573 22.84 -19.18 12.93
C GLN A 573 21.68 -19.03 11.93
N CYS A 574 22.01 -18.90 10.64
CA CYS A 574 21.00 -18.81 9.58
C CYS A 574 20.28 -20.13 9.37
N THR A 575 20.95 -21.28 9.51
CA THR A 575 20.28 -22.59 9.50
C THR A 575 19.22 -22.68 10.60
N LYS A 576 19.53 -22.25 11.83
CA LYS A 576 18.55 -22.20 12.94
C LYS A 576 17.37 -21.29 12.62
N CYS A 577 17.64 -20.12 12.02
CA CYS A 577 16.60 -19.20 11.58
C CYS A 577 15.69 -19.82 10.52
N TYR A 578 16.26 -20.52 9.55
CA TYR A 578 15.48 -21.21 8.53
C TYR A 578 14.67 -22.36 9.13
N ASP A 579 15.23 -23.10 10.08
CA ASP A 579 14.49 -24.16 10.78
C ASP A 579 13.28 -23.64 11.56
N ARG A 580 13.34 -22.38 11.99
CA ARG A 580 12.33 -21.73 12.81
C ARG A 580 11.23 -21.06 11.99
N TYR A 581 11.61 -20.31 10.96
CA TYR A 581 10.70 -19.45 10.22
C TYR A 581 10.29 -20.00 8.86
N CYS A 582 11.07 -20.90 8.26
CA CYS A 582 10.74 -21.40 6.94
C CYS A 582 9.61 -22.43 7.01
N TRP A 583 8.65 -22.28 6.10
CA TRP A 583 7.73 -23.35 5.81
C TRP A 583 8.48 -24.55 5.21
N LYS A 584 8.25 -25.75 5.75
CA LYS A 584 8.97 -26.98 5.41
C LYS A 584 8.17 -27.90 4.47
N GLY A 585 7.16 -27.37 3.78
CA GLY A 585 6.31 -28.15 2.87
C GLY A 585 5.21 -28.96 3.56
N ASN A 586 5.07 -28.87 4.88
CA ASN A 586 4.01 -29.55 5.62
C ASN A 586 2.65 -28.90 5.39
N THR A 587 1.59 -29.71 5.23
CA THR A 587 0.24 -29.23 4.90
C THR A 587 -0.81 -29.72 5.89
N ASN A 588 -1.83 -28.89 6.12
CA ASN A 588 -3.08 -29.26 6.79
C ASN A 588 -4.24 -28.51 6.13
N THR A 589 -4.79 -29.10 5.08
CA THR A 589 -5.84 -28.50 4.22
C THR A 589 -7.24 -28.51 4.86
N THR A 590 -7.41 -29.10 6.04
CA THR A 590 -8.72 -29.21 6.70
C THR A 590 -9.30 -27.83 7.00
N THR A 591 -10.61 -27.65 6.86
CA THR A 591 -11.24 -26.39 7.21
C THR A 591 -11.02 -26.07 8.70
N PRO A 592 -10.43 -24.90 9.05
CA PRO A 592 -10.20 -24.50 10.43
C PRO A 592 -11.48 -24.53 11.26
N ARG A 593 -11.37 -24.91 12.53
CA ARG A 593 -12.51 -25.00 13.44
C ARG A 593 -12.81 -23.64 14.05
N GLY A 594 -13.92 -23.03 13.65
CA GLY A 594 -14.42 -21.78 14.24
C GLY A 594 -13.74 -20.52 13.70
N PRO A 595 -14.21 -19.34 14.14
CA PRO A 595 -13.67 -18.07 13.69
C PRO A 595 -12.24 -17.88 14.19
N TYR A 596 -11.45 -17.11 13.44
CA TYR A 596 -10.10 -16.76 13.89
C TYR A 596 -10.11 -15.53 14.80
N ASP A 597 -9.99 -15.79 16.10
CA ASP A 597 -9.98 -14.80 17.19
C ASP A 597 -8.64 -14.88 17.96
N PRO A 598 -7.60 -14.17 17.49
CA PRO A 598 -6.27 -14.22 18.10
C PRO A 598 -6.19 -13.48 19.43
N THR A 599 -5.29 -13.92 20.31
CA THR A 599 -4.99 -13.24 21.57
C THR A 599 -3.73 -12.39 21.47
N TYR A 600 -3.63 -11.39 22.34
CA TYR A 600 -2.44 -10.52 22.44
C TYR A 600 -1.19 -11.29 22.87
N TYR A 601 -0.05 -10.96 22.26
CA TYR A 601 1.26 -11.45 22.74
C TYR A 601 1.87 -10.57 23.84
N GLY A 602 1.68 -9.26 23.76
CA GLY A 602 2.16 -8.28 24.73
C GLY A 602 1.04 -7.76 25.63
N LYS A 603 1.37 -6.74 26.43
CA LYS A 603 0.38 -6.02 27.24
C LYS A 603 -0.49 -5.16 26.30
N PRO A 604 -1.83 -5.31 26.32
CA PRO A 604 -2.70 -4.51 25.47
C PRO A 604 -2.64 -3.02 25.84
N ILE A 605 -2.59 -2.16 24.83
CA ILE A 605 -2.80 -0.72 24.95
C ILE A 605 -4.29 -0.49 25.14
N ILE A 606 -4.65 0.19 26.23
CA ILE A 606 -6.03 0.58 26.51
C ILE A 606 -6.20 2.03 26.06
N VAL A 607 -6.97 2.23 24.99
CA VAL A 607 -7.38 3.56 24.54
C VAL A 607 -8.66 3.93 25.29
N ASN A 608 -8.54 4.79 26.30
CA ASN A 608 -9.69 5.31 27.05
C ASN A 608 -10.27 6.53 26.33
N ASP A 609 -11.25 6.31 25.46
CA ASP A 609 -12.05 7.40 24.94
C ASP A 609 -13.10 7.81 25.99
N ASN A 610 -13.07 9.06 26.46
CA ASN A 610 -14.22 9.70 27.14
C ASN A 610 -15.40 9.98 26.17
N ALA A 611 -15.49 9.20 25.09
CA ALA A 611 -16.59 9.17 24.14
C ALA A 611 -16.95 7.70 23.85
N ALA A 612 -17.36 6.98 24.90
CA ALA A 612 -17.92 5.65 24.75
C ALA A 612 -19.25 5.73 23.97
N VAL A 613 -19.26 5.27 22.72
CA VAL A 613 -20.44 4.59 22.16
C VAL A 613 -20.12 3.10 22.27
N GLY A 614 -20.77 2.46 23.24
CA GLY A 614 -20.39 1.15 23.77
C GLY A 614 -20.28 0.05 22.72
N ARG A 615 -19.12 -0.62 22.69
CA ARG A 615 -19.00 -1.99 22.19
C ARG A 615 -19.51 -2.92 23.30
N VAL A 616 -20.69 -3.51 23.11
CA VAL A 616 -21.11 -4.68 23.90
C VAL A 616 -20.45 -5.92 23.27
N PRO A 617 -19.81 -6.80 24.06
CA PRO A 617 -19.23 -8.03 23.53
C PRO A 617 -20.37 -8.98 23.09
N VAL A 618 -20.30 -9.50 21.87
CA VAL A 618 -21.25 -10.51 21.37
C VAL A 618 -20.87 -11.85 21.99
N ALA A 619 -21.36 -12.09 23.21
CA ALA A 619 -21.49 -13.43 23.74
C ALA A 619 -22.96 -13.87 23.64
N THR A 620 -23.16 -14.97 22.92
CA THR A 620 -24.32 -15.90 23.01
C THR A 620 -25.73 -15.31 22.82
N SER A 621 -26.30 -15.47 21.62
CA SER A 621 -27.66 -16.01 21.47
C SER A 621 -27.95 -16.46 20.03
N GLN A 622 -27.96 -17.77 19.83
CA GLN A 622 -28.73 -18.40 18.76
C GLN A 622 -30.23 -18.30 19.09
N LEU A 623 -31.07 -18.40 18.04
CA LEU A 623 -32.50 -18.77 18.03
C LEU A 623 -33.51 -17.69 18.45
N LEU A 624 -34.20 -17.09 17.46
CA LEU A 624 -35.61 -17.37 17.14
C LEU A 624 -36.19 -16.33 16.17
N THR A 625 -36.47 -16.79 14.96
CA THR A 625 -37.57 -16.33 14.10
C THR A 625 -38.90 -16.29 14.88
N ALA A 626 -39.68 -15.20 14.75
CA ALA A 626 -41.14 -15.18 14.48
C ALA A 626 -41.87 -13.94 15.07
N MET A 627 -42.77 -13.36 14.23
CA MET A 627 -43.96 -12.55 14.58
C MET A 627 -43.70 -11.12 15.17
N LEU A 628 -44.37 -10.02 14.78
CA LEU A 628 -45.72 -9.79 14.27
C LEU A 628 -45.78 -8.53 13.37
N PHE A 629 -46.52 -8.65 12.26
CA PHE A 629 -47.24 -7.57 11.60
C PHE A 629 -48.48 -7.16 12.44
N VAL A 630 -49.13 -6.04 12.05
CA VAL A 630 -50.42 -5.46 12.55
C VAL A 630 -50.17 -4.32 13.58
N THR A 631 -50.57 -3.06 13.44
CA THR A 631 -51.77 -2.41 12.83
C THR A 631 -51.50 -0.94 12.44
N MET A 632 -51.74 -0.62 11.17
CA MET A 632 -52.66 0.39 10.60
C MET A 632 -53.10 1.71 11.31
N VAL A 633 -53.31 2.73 10.45
CA VAL A 633 -54.14 3.97 10.50
C VAL A 633 -53.67 5.15 11.38
N LEU A 634 -53.81 6.45 11.06
CA LEU A 634 -54.78 7.27 10.29
C LEU A 634 -54.15 8.70 10.27
N VAL A 635 -53.97 9.44 9.15
CA VAL A 635 -54.79 10.60 8.69
C VAL A 635 -53.86 11.63 8.02
N LEU A 636 -54.27 12.06 6.81
CA LEU A 636 -53.85 13.21 5.97
C LEU A 636 -52.49 13.15 5.26
#